data_AF-A0A482YY29-F1
#
_entry.id   AF-A0A482YY29-F1
#
_cell.length_a   1.000
_cell.length_b   1.000
_cell.length_c   1.000
_cell.angle_alpha   90.00
_cell.angle_beta   90.00
_cell.angle_gamma   90.00
#
_symmetry.space_group_name_H-M   'P 1'
#
loop_
_entity.id
_entity.type
_entity.pdbx_description
1 polymer ?
#
loop_
_entity_poly.entity_id
_entity_poly.type
_entity_poly.pdbx_seq_one_letter_code
_entity_poly.pdbx_strand_id
1 'polypeptide(L)'
;MKSKIKIANNLVKSESGIYEGTIVGIGFGEGKKVTKVGRDVEEIVYPRFEFVTEFEGTGESIRIKTYTGTSINSEPVEVLYSGRGKSNEVNVYNRFTTLLMKLGMLTENDLASVTAEVVEKIEKDVLELKGQMIKCKIGKDKNGYFAVDFGTLEMK
;
A
#
# COMPACT_ATOMS: atom_id res chain seq x y z
N MET A 1 -37.43 -1.06 27.27
CA MET A 1 -36.05 -0.82 26.76
C MET A 1 -36.07 -0.96 25.25
N LYS A 2 -35.72 0.10 24.48
CA LYS A 2 -35.54 -0.02 23.03
C LYS A 2 -34.12 -0.51 22.76
N SER A 3 -33.98 -1.76 22.34
CA SER A 3 -32.71 -2.30 21.85
C SER A 3 -32.30 -1.53 20.59
N LYS A 4 -31.21 -0.75 20.66
CA LYS A 4 -30.63 -0.11 19.47
C LYS A 4 -29.83 -1.17 18.71
N ILE A 5 -30.41 -1.70 17.63
CA ILE A 5 -29.65 -2.49 16.66
C ILE A 5 -28.64 -1.54 16.01
N LYS A 6 -27.35 -1.83 16.17
CA LYS A 6 -26.27 -1.14 15.47
C LYS A 6 -25.88 -2.01 14.28
N ILE A 7 -26.19 -1.56 13.07
CA ILE A 7 -25.70 -2.18 11.85
C ILE A 7 -24.29 -1.62 11.62
N ALA A 8 -23.29 -2.49 11.55
CA ALA A 8 -21.92 -2.09 11.24
C ALA A 8 -21.78 -1.88 9.73
N ASN A 9 -21.14 -0.78 9.31
CA ASN A 9 -20.76 -0.59 7.92
C ASN A 9 -19.54 -1.45 7.61
N ASN A 10 -19.69 -2.44 6.73
CA ASN A 10 -18.63 -3.35 6.31
C ASN A 10 -18.27 -3.12 4.84
N LEU A 11 -17.04 -3.44 4.46
CA LEU A 11 -16.61 -3.41 3.06
C LEU A 11 -17.36 -4.46 2.24
N VAL A 12 -17.77 -4.09 1.04
CA VAL A 12 -18.35 -4.99 0.04
C VAL A 12 -17.21 -5.62 -0.77
N LYS A 13 -17.25 -6.94 -0.94
CA LYS A 13 -16.28 -7.70 -1.73
C LYS A 13 -16.98 -8.56 -2.77
N SER A 14 -16.29 -8.82 -3.86
CA SER A 14 -16.73 -9.80 -4.86
C SER A 14 -16.80 -11.21 -4.28
N GLU A 15 -17.42 -12.13 -5.02
CA GLU A 15 -17.45 -13.57 -4.68
C GLU A 15 -16.05 -14.18 -4.54
N SER A 16 -15.05 -13.65 -5.27
CA SER A 16 -13.64 -14.06 -5.17
C SER A 16 -12.91 -13.47 -3.96
N GLY A 17 -13.58 -12.66 -3.15
CA GLY A 17 -13.01 -11.99 -1.98
C GLY A 17 -12.11 -10.79 -2.30
N ILE A 18 -12.26 -10.21 -3.49
CA ILE A 18 -11.54 -9.03 -3.95
C ILE A 18 -12.39 -7.78 -3.70
N TYR A 19 -11.75 -6.70 -3.28
CA TYR A 19 -12.37 -5.40 -3.10
C TYR A 19 -12.00 -4.49 -4.27
N GLU A 20 -12.97 -3.74 -4.76
CA GLU A 20 -12.77 -2.71 -5.78
C GLU A 20 -12.91 -1.33 -5.14
N GLY A 21 -11.99 -0.43 -5.47
CA GLY A 21 -12.01 0.93 -4.94
C GLY A 21 -11.37 1.93 -5.88
N THR A 22 -11.53 3.20 -5.58
CA THR A 22 -10.98 4.31 -6.35
C THR A 22 -9.95 5.06 -5.50
N ILE A 23 -8.81 5.40 -6.07
CA ILE A 23 -7.84 6.28 -5.42
C ILE A 23 -8.41 7.71 -5.44
N VAL A 24 -8.88 8.21 -4.32
CA VAL A 24 -9.55 9.52 -4.23
C VAL A 24 -8.63 10.64 -3.73
N GLY A 25 -7.48 10.29 -3.17
CA GLY A 25 -6.52 11.26 -2.67
C GLY A 25 -5.12 10.69 -2.60
N ILE A 26 -4.14 11.53 -2.92
CA ILE A 26 -2.72 11.23 -2.79
C ILE A 26 -2.09 12.49 -2.20
N GLY A 27 -1.40 12.31 -1.09
CA GLY A 27 -0.75 13.38 -0.36
C GLY A 27 0.69 13.04 -0.05
N PHE A 28 1.49 14.07 0.16
CA PHE A 28 2.84 13.96 0.68
C PHE A 28 2.86 14.46 2.12
N GLY A 29 3.63 13.81 2.98
CA GLY A 29 3.79 14.25 4.35
C GLY A 29 4.92 13.53 5.06
N GLU A 30 4.92 13.63 6.39
CA GLU A 30 5.97 13.04 7.23
C GLU A 30 5.41 11.91 8.10
N GLY A 31 6.18 10.84 8.22
CA GLY A 31 5.99 9.74 9.15
C GLY A 31 7.00 9.83 10.29
N LYS A 32 6.65 9.26 11.43
CA LYS A 32 7.54 9.18 12.60
C LYS A 32 7.75 7.72 12.96
N LYS A 33 9.01 7.30 13.01
CA LYS A 33 9.40 5.98 13.50
C LYS A 33 10.16 6.17 14.80
N VAL A 34 9.63 5.59 15.87
CA VAL A 34 10.29 5.58 17.17
C VAL A 34 11.12 4.30 17.26
N THR A 35 12.42 4.44 17.42
CA THR A 35 13.36 3.34 17.61
C THR A 35 13.99 3.47 18.99
N LYS A 36 14.10 2.35 19.71
CA LYS A 36 14.80 2.31 20.99
C LYS A 36 16.23 1.84 20.76
N VAL A 37 17.22 2.66 21.10
CA VAL A 37 18.64 2.32 21.02
C VAL A 37 19.18 2.29 22.45
N GLY A 38 19.31 1.09 23.02
CA GLY A 38 19.68 0.94 24.44
C GLY A 38 18.62 1.50 25.39
N ARG A 39 18.97 2.53 26.17
CA ARG A 39 18.04 3.25 27.06
C ARG A 39 17.40 4.47 26.40
N ASP A 40 17.94 4.90 25.26
CA ASP A 40 17.50 6.10 24.56
C ASP A 40 16.38 5.76 23.59
N VAL A 41 15.53 6.76 23.36
CA VAL A 41 14.43 6.72 22.40
C VAL A 41 14.74 7.73 21.31
N GLU A 42 15.00 7.23 20.12
CA GLU A 42 15.24 8.05 18.93
C GLU A 42 13.95 8.13 18.11
N GLU A 43 13.55 9.35 17.76
CA GLU A 43 12.47 9.59 16.82
C GLU A 43 13.07 9.96 15.46
N ILE A 44 12.83 9.10 14.47
CA ILE A 44 13.25 9.31 13.09
C ILE A 44 12.03 9.82 12.31
N VAL A 45 12.12 11.05 11.82
CA VAL A 45 11.16 11.64 10.89
C VAL A 45 11.55 11.26 9.47
N TYR A 46 10.59 10.83 8.66
CA TYR A 46 10.85 10.42 7.27
C TYR A 46 9.71 10.85 6.34
N PRO A 47 10.01 11.17 5.07
CA PRO A 47 8.99 11.51 4.09
C PRO A 47 8.14 10.27 3.73
N ARG A 48 6.85 10.48 3.46
CA ARG A 48 5.89 9.44 3.11
C ARG A 48 4.82 9.94 2.14
N PHE A 49 4.30 9.02 1.33
CA PHE A 49 3.03 9.22 0.64
C PHE A 49 1.86 8.71 1.49
N GLU A 50 0.75 9.44 1.42
CA GLU A 50 -0.56 9.04 1.93
C GLU A 50 -1.48 8.79 0.73
N PHE A 51 -1.94 7.55 0.56
CA PHE A 51 -2.94 7.18 -0.42
C PHE A 51 -4.28 6.99 0.29
N VAL A 52 -5.31 7.67 -0.20
CA VAL A 52 -6.69 7.54 0.26
C VAL A 52 -7.47 6.79 -0.82
N THR A 53 -7.90 5.58 -0.50
CA THR A 53 -8.71 4.75 -1.38
C THR A 53 -10.12 4.64 -0.82
N GLU A 54 -11.12 4.87 -1.67
CA GLU A 54 -12.52 4.78 -1.34
C GLU A 54 -13.08 3.47 -1.88
N PHE A 55 -13.68 2.68 -1.00
CA PHE A 55 -14.30 1.40 -1.30
C PHE A 55 -15.79 1.45 -1.01
N GLU A 56 -16.54 0.58 -1.68
CA GLU A 56 -17.94 0.38 -1.37
C GLU A 56 -18.12 -0.27 0.01
N GLY A 57 -19.00 0.31 0.82
CA GLY A 57 -19.45 -0.28 2.08
C GLY A 57 -20.92 -0.61 2.02
N THR A 58 -21.37 -1.52 2.89
CA THR A 58 -22.77 -1.98 2.99
C THR A 58 -23.78 -0.86 3.25
N GLY A 59 -23.35 0.31 3.69
CA GLY A 59 -24.19 1.49 3.85
C GLY A 59 -23.57 2.76 3.25
N GLU A 60 -22.35 3.10 3.65
CA GLU A 60 -21.60 4.26 3.15
C GLU A 60 -20.25 3.83 2.59
N SER A 61 -19.66 4.65 1.71
CA SER A 61 -18.29 4.40 1.25
C SER A 61 -17.29 4.42 2.41
N ILE A 62 -16.31 3.52 2.37
CA ILE A 62 -15.28 3.38 3.40
C ILE A 62 -13.96 3.86 2.80
N ARG A 63 -13.38 4.89 3.43
CA ARG A 63 -12.07 5.42 3.05
C ARG A 63 -10.97 4.77 3.86
N ILE A 64 -9.98 4.22 3.17
CA ILE A 64 -8.79 3.62 3.77
C ILE A 64 -7.60 4.48 3.44
N LYS A 65 -6.87 4.90 4.48
CA LYS A 65 -5.59 5.57 4.35
C LYS A 65 -4.48 4.54 4.39
N THR A 66 -3.61 4.57 3.41
CA THR A 66 -2.40 3.77 3.39
C THR A 66 -1.18 4.64 3.22
N TYR A 67 -0.10 4.24 3.87
CA TYR A 67 1.15 4.99 3.91
C TYR A 67 2.26 4.18 3.25
N THR A 68 3.11 4.85 2.48
CA THR A 68 4.36 4.30 1.96
C THR A 68 5.50 5.26 2.27
N GLY A 69 6.73 4.77 2.33
CA GLY A 69 7.89 5.67 2.19
C GLY A 69 7.94 6.28 0.78
N THR A 70 9.02 6.99 0.50
CA THR A 70 9.28 7.61 -0.82
C THR A 70 10.47 6.98 -1.54
N SER A 71 11.28 6.20 -0.84
CA SER A 71 12.47 5.58 -1.41
C SER A 71 12.12 4.40 -2.31
N ILE A 72 12.78 4.32 -3.47
CA ILE A 72 12.72 3.16 -4.36
C ILE A 72 13.96 2.31 -4.08
N ASN A 73 13.77 1.03 -3.78
CA ASN A 73 14.87 0.07 -3.61
C ASN A 73 15.24 -0.56 -4.96
N SER A 74 16.51 -0.48 -5.34
CA SER A 74 17.07 -1.15 -6.52
C SER A 74 17.21 -2.67 -6.33
N GLU A 75 17.35 -3.12 -5.08
CA GLU A 75 17.49 -4.52 -4.70
C GLU A 75 16.36 -4.95 -3.75
N PRO A 76 15.96 -6.24 -3.78
CA PRO A 76 14.97 -6.76 -2.83
C PRO A 76 15.47 -6.65 -1.38
N VAL A 77 14.56 -6.33 -0.48
CA VAL A 77 14.82 -6.32 0.97
C VAL A 77 14.90 -7.75 1.51
N GLU A 78 14.13 -8.65 0.91
CA GLU A 78 14.09 -10.07 1.26
C GLU A 78 13.82 -10.90 0.01
N VAL A 79 14.40 -12.10 -0.06
CA VAL A 79 14.07 -13.11 -1.08
C VAL A 79 13.36 -14.25 -0.38
N LEU A 80 12.07 -14.38 -0.63
CA LEU A 80 11.25 -15.46 -0.13
C LEU A 80 11.25 -16.64 -1.09
N TYR A 81 10.92 -17.82 -0.60
CA TYR A 81 10.75 -19.00 -1.43
C TYR A 81 9.30 -19.48 -1.36
N SER A 82 8.66 -19.66 -2.51
CA SER A 82 7.33 -20.24 -2.64
C SER A 82 7.40 -21.64 -3.28
N GLY A 83 6.44 -22.51 -2.94
CA GLY A 83 6.36 -23.88 -3.46
C GLY A 83 7.05 -24.95 -2.59
N ARG A 84 6.76 -26.23 -2.87
CA ARG A 84 7.44 -27.35 -2.21
C ARG A 84 8.91 -27.37 -2.63
N GLY A 85 9.82 -27.39 -1.66
CA GLY A 85 11.25 -27.54 -1.92
C GLY A 85 11.98 -26.24 -2.30
N LYS A 86 11.43 -25.07 -1.96
CA LYS A 86 12.05 -23.75 -2.22
C LYS A 86 12.36 -23.51 -3.72
N SER A 87 11.48 -23.98 -4.61
CA SER A 87 11.77 -23.92 -6.05
C SER A 87 11.60 -22.53 -6.66
N ASN A 88 10.77 -21.66 -6.06
CA ASN A 88 10.42 -20.38 -6.66
C ASN A 88 10.85 -19.23 -5.74
N GLU A 89 11.88 -18.50 -6.15
CA GLU A 89 12.30 -17.27 -5.50
C GLU A 89 11.29 -16.15 -5.77
N VAL A 90 10.97 -15.39 -4.73
CA VAL A 90 10.04 -14.26 -4.75
C VAL A 90 10.76 -13.08 -4.11
N ASN A 91 11.13 -12.11 -4.94
CA ASN A 91 11.75 -10.87 -4.51
C ASN A 91 10.74 -9.98 -3.78
N VAL A 92 11.05 -9.60 -2.55
CA VAL A 92 10.24 -8.73 -1.71
C VAL A 92 10.93 -7.37 -1.63
N TYR A 93 10.28 -6.36 -2.20
CA TYR A 93 10.74 -4.98 -2.14
C TYR A 93 10.07 -4.21 -0.99
N ASN A 94 10.52 -2.98 -0.77
CA ASN A 94 9.85 -2.10 0.18
C ASN A 94 8.43 -1.77 -0.28
N ARG A 95 7.62 -1.25 0.65
CA ARG A 95 6.19 -0.98 0.41
C ARG A 95 5.91 -0.01 -0.75
N PHE A 96 6.80 0.96 -1.00
CA PHE A 96 6.64 1.94 -2.08
C PHE A 96 7.01 1.33 -3.43
N THR A 97 8.18 0.69 -3.54
CA THR A 97 8.61 -0.04 -4.74
C THR A 97 7.60 -1.11 -5.14
N THR A 98 7.10 -1.91 -4.18
CA THR A 98 6.05 -2.90 -4.45
C THR A 98 4.79 -2.26 -5.02
N LEU A 99 4.36 -1.12 -4.47
CA LEU A 99 3.19 -0.40 -4.97
C LEU A 99 3.41 0.04 -6.43
N LEU A 100 4.54 0.70 -6.72
CA LEU A 100 4.88 1.16 -8.07
C LEU A 100 4.91 0.02 -9.09
N MET A 101 5.48 -1.13 -8.71
CA MET A 101 5.51 -2.31 -9.56
C MET A 101 4.12 -2.89 -9.83
N LYS A 102 3.27 -2.93 -8.79
CA LYS A 102 1.90 -3.45 -8.89
C LYS A 102 0.98 -2.56 -9.71
N LEU A 103 1.27 -1.26 -9.73
CA LEU A 103 0.61 -0.28 -10.59
C LEU A 103 1.17 -0.27 -12.02
N GLY A 104 2.21 -1.06 -12.32
CA GLY A 104 2.85 -1.11 -13.63
C GLY A 104 3.70 0.13 -13.95
N MET A 105 4.05 0.93 -12.95
CA MET A 105 4.88 2.13 -13.11
C MET A 105 6.38 1.80 -13.17
N LEU A 106 6.75 0.63 -12.63
CA LEU A 106 8.11 0.10 -12.63
C LEU A 106 8.09 -1.41 -12.85
N THR A 107 9.13 -1.91 -13.50
CA THR A 107 9.46 -3.34 -13.58
C THR A 107 10.73 -3.63 -12.80
N GLU A 108 11.03 -4.90 -12.54
CA GLU A 108 12.30 -5.29 -11.90
C GLU A 108 13.52 -4.83 -12.69
N ASN A 109 13.43 -4.80 -14.02
CA ASN A 109 14.50 -4.34 -14.89
C ASN A 109 14.78 -2.84 -14.73
N ASP A 110 13.74 -2.05 -14.46
CA ASP A 110 13.86 -0.60 -14.27
C ASP A 110 14.58 -0.27 -12.95
N LEU A 111 14.47 -1.14 -11.94
CA LEU A 111 15.06 -0.93 -10.61
C LEU A 111 16.59 -0.82 -10.62
N ALA A 112 17.26 -1.53 -11.54
CA ALA A 112 18.71 -1.49 -11.68
C ALA A 112 19.22 -0.15 -12.27
N SER A 113 18.34 0.62 -12.92
CA SER A 113 18.69 1.83 -13.66
C SER A 113 17.92 3.07 -13.17
N VAL A 114 17.43 3.06 -11.93
CA VAL A 114 16.70 4.21 -11.37
C VAL A 114 17.64 5.40 -11.23
N THR A 115 17.42 6.41 -12.07
CA THR A 115 18.09 7.72 -12.00
C THR A 115 17.22 8.73 -11.26
N ALA A 116 17.79 9.89 -10.90
CA ALA A 116 17.02 10.98 -10.31
C ALA A 116 15.86 11.44 -11.21
N GLU A 117 16.06 11.45 -12.53
CA GLU A 117 15.01 11.78 -13.52
C GLU A 117 13.84 10.78 -13.50
N VAL A 118 14.14 9.49 -13.34
CA VAL A 118 13.12 8.45 -13.19
C VAL A 118 12.32 8.65 -11.91
N VAL A 119 12.99 9.00 -10.80
CA VAL A 119 12.32 9.30 -9.53
C VAL A 119 11.39 10.50 -9.66
N GLU A 120 11.86 11.61 -10.24
CA GLU A 120 11.03 12.81 -10.45
C GLU A 120 9.81 12.53 -11.33
N LYS A 121 9.98 11.71 -12.37
CA LYS A 121 8.87 11.27 -13.22
C LYS A 121 7.87 10.45 -12.41
N ILE A 122 8.33 9.47 -11.65
CA ILE A 122 7.47 8.63 -10.81
C ILE A 122 6.70 9.45 -9.79
N GLU A 123 7.32 10.44 -9.16
CA GLU A 123 6.63 11.32 -8.21
C GLU A 123 5.47 12.07 -8.87
N LYS A 124 5.63 12.52 -10.12
CA LYS A 124 4.55 13.14 -10.89
C LYS A 124 3.48 12.12 -11.26
N ASP A 125 3.88 11.00 -11.86
CA ASP A 125 2.96 9.94 -12.30
C ASP A 125 2.15 9.38 -11.12
N VAL A 126 2.74 9.31 -9.92
CA VAL A 126 2.05 8.87 -8.70
C VAL A 126 0.90 9.80 -8.36
N LEU A 127 1.06 11.12 -8.50
CA LEU A 127 -0.02 12.08 -8.22
C LEU A 127 -1.17 11.98 -9.23
N GLU A 128 -0.88 11.52 -10.45
CA GLU A 128 -1.86 11.30 -11.52
C GLU A 128 -2.70 10.02 -11.32
N LEU A 129 -2.34 9.16 -10.36
CA LEU A 129 -3.15 7.99 -10.01
C LEU A 129 -4.49 8.35 -9.35
N LYS A 130 -4.70 9.62 -8.98
CA LYS A 130 -5.98 10.08 -8.43
C LYS A 130 -7.09 9.90 -9.48
N GLY A 131 -8.16 9.22 -9.07
CA GLY A 131 -9.31 8.86 -9.89
C GLY A 131 -9.22 7.47 -10.50
N GLN A 132 -8.07 6.81 -10.41
CA GLN A 132 -7.89 5.46 -10.94
C GLN A 132 -8.60 4.41 -10.08
N MET A 133 -9.14 3.39 -10.76
CA MET A 133 -9.76 2.24 -10.12
C MET A 133 -8.71 1.16 -9.85
N ILE A 134 -8.78 0.58 -8.67
CA ILE A 134 -7.94 -0.53 -8.24
C ILE A 134 -8.79 -1.69 -7.76
N LYS A 135 -8.23 -2.89 -7.86
CA LYS A 135 -8.74 -4.08 -7.19
C LYS A 135 -7.63 -4.67 -6.30
N CYS A 136 -8.00 -5.09 -5.10
CA CYS A 136 -7.04 -5.61 -4.11
C CYS A 136 -7.72 -6.45 -3.03
N LYS A 137 -6.93 -7.19 -2.26
CA LYS A 137 -7.36 -7.71 -0.96
C LYS A 137 -7.21 -6.63 0.11
N ILE A 138 -8.13 -6.64 1.06
CA ILE A 138 -8.08 -5.78 2.25
C ILE A 138 -7.90 -6.68 3.47
N GLY A 139 -6.83 -6.44 4.20
CA GLY A 139 -6.53 -7.08 5.49
C GLY A 139 -6.84 -6.15 6.66
N LYS A 140 -6.35 -6.54 7.84
CA LYS A 140 -6.30 -5.68 9.02
C LYS A 140 -4.86 -5.41 9.40
N ASP A 141 -4.56 -4.17 9.79
CA ASP A 141 -3.27 -3.81 10.36
C ASP A 141 -3.12 -4.34 11.80
N LYS A 142 -1.96 -4.10 12.41
CA LYS A 142 -1.66 -4.49 13.80
C LYS A 142 -2.62 -3.89 14.85
N ASN A 143 -3.34 -2.82 14.49
CA ASN A 143 -4.30 -2.14 15.35
C ASN A 143 -5.75 -2.57 15.05
N GLY A 144 -5.96 -3.47 14.08
CA GLY A 144 -7.27 -3.97 13.68
C GLY A 144 -8.01 -3.10 12.67
N TYR A 145 -7.39 -2.04 12.13
CA TYR A 145 -7.97 -1.19 11.08
C TYR A 145 -7.80 -1.82 9.71
N PHE A 146 -8.71 -1.51 8.78
CA PHE A 146 -8.58 -1.97 7.40
C PHE A 146 -7.30 -1.44 6.76
N ALA A 147 -6.59 -2.31 6.05
CA ALA A 147 -5.38 -1.98 5.33
C ALA A 147 -5.38 -2.64 3.95
N VAL A 148 -5.04 -1.86 2.92
CA VAL A 148 -4.85 -2.40 1.57
C VAL A 148 -3.60 -3.29 1.56
N ASP A 149 -3.77 -4.50 1.03
CA ASP A 149 -2.67 -5.41 0.73
C ASP A 149 -2.10 -5.10 -0.66
N PHE A 150 -1.00 -4.35 -0.67
CA PHE A 150 -0.33 -3.95 -1.91
C PHE A 150 0.23 -5.13 -2.71
N GLY A 151 0.48 -6.30 -2.10
CA GLY A 151 0.91 -7.48 -2.84
C GLY A 151 -0.14 -7.98 -3.83
N THR A 152 -1.40 -7.62 -3.60
CA THR A 152 -2.56 -8.03 -4.41
C THR A 152 -3.18 -6.89 -5.20
N LEU A 153 -2.55 -5.71 -5.19
CA LEU A 153 -3.06 -4.54 -5.87
C LEU A 153 -2.87 -4.70 -7.38
N GLU A 154 -3.93 -4.39 -8.12
CA GLU A 154 -3.94 -4.36 -9.58
C GLU A 154 -4.80 -3.18 -10.05
N MET A 155 -4.37 -2.50 -11.11
CA MET A 155 -5.18 -1.50 -11.81
C MET A 155 -6.34 -2.18 -12.54
N LYS A 156 -7.49 -1.50 -12.63
CA LYS A 156 -8.68 -1.98 -13.35
C LYS A 156 -8.84 -1.27 -14.70
#